data_AF-A0A2K3J847-F1
#
_entry.id   AF-A0A2K3J847-F1
#
_cell.length_a   1.000
_cell.length_b   1.000
_cell.length_c   1.000
_cell.angle_alpha   90.00
_cell.angle_beta   90.00
_cell.angle_gamma   90.00
#
_symmetry.space_group_name_H-M   'P 1'
#
loop_
_entity.id
_entity.type
_entity.pdbx_description
1 polymer ?
#
loop_
_entity_poly.entity_id
_entity_poly.type
_entity_poly.pdbx_seq_one_letter_code
_entity_poly.pdbx_strand_id
1 'polypeptide(L)' 'MNSSNAPHRMKDLEIISDSNTIKVLFDKVRALIVFKYLVNEEMTVKQLADAIGKNPGNVLRHIERLKSVG' A
#
# COMPACT_ATOMS: atom_id res chain seq x y z
N MET A 1 9.22 11.67 30.83
CA MET A 1 10.15 11.54 29.69
C MET A 1 9.52 10.53 28.74
N ASN A 2 8.85 11.00 27.68
CA ASN A 2 8.15 10.11 26.75
C ASN A 2 9.11 9.71 25.63
N SER A 3 9.55 8.46 25.68
CA SER A 3 10.40 7.86 24.65
C SER A 3 9.60 7.61 23.37
N SER A 4 10.23 8.00 22.25
CA SER A 4 10.09 7.47 20.89
C SER A 4 8.77 7.66 20.13
N ASN A 5 8.47 8.90 19.74
CA ASN A 5 7.94 9.16 18.39
C ASN A 5 9.11 9.43 17.45
N ALA A 6 9.94 8.41 17.19
CA ALA A 6 10.86 8.51 16.06
C ALA A 6 9.99 8.41 14.79
N PRO A 7 10.06 9.36 13.84
CA PRO A 7 9.37 9.20 12.58
C PRO A 7 9.82 7.88 11.97
N HIS A 8 8.85 7.01 11.64
CA HIS A 8 9.11 5.76 10.95
C HIS A 8 9.81 6.16 9.64
N ARG A 9 11.14 6.08 9.59
CA ARG A 9 11.88 6.40 8.37
C ARG A 9 11.43 5.37 7.35
N MET A 10 10.74 5.85 6.32
CA MET A 10 10.40 5.03 5.17
C MET A 10 11.70 4.40 4.67
N LYS A 11 11.73 3.08 4.56
CA LYS A 11 12.93 2.39 4.08
C LYS A 11 13.11 2.77 2.61
N ASP A 12 14.31 3.18 2.24
CA ASP A 12 14.62 3.49 0.84
C ASP A 12 14.47 2.23 -0.06
N LEU A 13 14.74 1.05 0.50
CA LEU A 13 14.66 -0.24 -0.19
C LEU A 13 14.20 -1.36 0.77
N GLU A 14 13.39 -2.29 0.25
CA GLU A 14 12.97 -3.50 0.94
C GLU A 14 12.98 -4.70 -0.02
N ILE A 15 13.63 -5.80 0.38
CA ILE A 15 13.66 -7.05 -0.40
C ILE A 15 12.53 -7.94 0.09
N ILE A 16 11.55 -8.20 -0.78
CA ILE A 16 10.43 -9.11 -0.50
C ILE A 16 10.76 -10.48 -1.08
N SER A 17 10.95 -11.48 -0.21
CA SER A 17 11.21 -12.87 -0.59
C SER A 17 10.03 -13.81 -0.30
N ASP A 18 9.04 -13.36 0.49
CA ASP A 18 7.86 -14.17 0.80
C ASP A 18 6.96 -14.34 -0.45
N SER A 19 6.73 -15.60 -0.84
CA SER A 19 5.96 -15.92 -2.04
C SER A 19 4.51 -15.45 -1.96
N ASN A 20 3.91 -15.42 -0.76
CA ASN A 20 2.53 -14.98 -0.59
C ASN A 20 2.41 -13.45 -0.73
N THR A 21 3.32 -12.67 -0.14
CA THR A 21 3.40 -11.22 -0.34
C THR A 21 3.63 -10.87 -1.81
N ILE A 22 4.56 -11.56 -2.47
CA ILE A 22 4.83 -11.38 -3.91
C ILE A 22 3.55 -11.62 -4.74
N LYS A 23 2.83 -12.73 -4.50
CA LYS A 23 1.56 -13.03 -5.18
C LYS A 23 0.50 -11.95 -4.94
N VAL A 24 0.48 -11.35 -3.75
CA VAL A 24 -0.44 -10.25 -3.43
C VAL A 24 -0.10 -9.00 -4.23
N LEU A 25 1.18 -8.69 -4.39
CA LEU A 25 1.67 -7.53 -5.15
C LEU A 25 1.52 -7.69 -6.67
N PHE A 26 1.48 -8.91 -7.21
CA PHE A 26 1.31 -9.15 -8.65
C PHE A 26 -0.08 -8.79 -9.22
N ASP A 27 -1.06 -8.56 -8.36
CA ASP A 27 -2.37 -8.08 -8.80
C ASP A 27 -2.28 -6.64 -9.33
N LYS A 28 -2.82 -6.42 -10.53
CA LYS A 28 -2.71 -5.15 -11.25
C LYS A 28 -3.15 -3.94 -10.42
N VAL A 29 -4.21 -4.06 -9.63
CA VAL A 29 -4.74 -2.93 -8.85
C VAL A 29 -3.87 -2.68 -7.63
N ARG A 30 -3.46 -3.75 -6.94
CA ARG A 30 -2.56 -3.67 -5.78
C ARG A 30 -1.17 -3.15 -6.15
N ALA A 31 -0.63 -3.59 -7.28
CA ALA A 31 0.61 -3.08 -7.84
C ALA A 31 0.53 -1.58 -8.13
N LEU A 32 -0.57 -1.12 -8.74
CA LEU A 32 -0.79 0.30 -8.98
C LEU A 32 -0.84 1.10 -7.68
N ILE A 33 -1.61 0.64 -6.69
CA ILE A 33 -1.71 1.27 -5.37
C ILE A 33 -0.31 1.47 -4.77
N VAL A 34 0.48 0.39 -4.66
CA VAL A 34 1.77 0.44 -3.97
C VAL A 34 2.83 1.19 -4.79
N PHE A 35 3.04 0.79 -6.04
CA PHE A 35 4.21 1.23 -6.81
C PHE A 35 3.99 2.48 -7.66
N LYS A 36 2.74 2.91 -7.87
CA LYS A 36 2.45 4.12 -8.64
C LYS A 36 1.90 5.25 -7.78
N TYR A 37 1.02 4.94 -6.81
CA TYR A 37 0.36 5.98 -6.01
C TYR A 37 1.10 6.21 -4.69
N LEU A 38 1.15 5.19 -3.82
CA LEU A 38 1.68 5.33 -2.47
C LEU A 38 3.20 5.52 -2.40
N VAL A 39 3.93 5.23 -3.49
CA VAL A 39 5.36 5.56 -3.59
C VAL A 39 5.62 7.07 -3.61
N ASN A 40 4.64 7.87 -4.04
CA ASN A 40 4.81 9.32 -4.19
C ASN A 40 4.28 10.08 -2.97
N GLU A 41 3.09 9.71 -2.49
CA GLU A 41 2.44 10.37 -1.36
C GLU A 41 1.41 9.46 -0.67
N GLU A 42 1.12 9.76 0.59
CA GLU A 42 0.03 9.11 1.32
C GLU A 42 -1.33 9.52 0.73
N MET A 43 -2.20 8.54 0.50
CA MET A 43 -3.54 8.78 -0.07
C MET A 43 -4.63 8.07 0.73
N THR A 44 -5.79 8.71 0.86
CA THR A 44 -7.00 8.07 1.39
C THR A 44 -7.58 7.08 0.39
N VAL A 45 -8.42 6.15 0.87
CA VAL A 45 -9.14 5.19 0.02
C VAL A 45 -9.96 5.90 -1.07
N LYS A 46 -10.57 7.04 -0.75
CA LYS A 46 -11.35 7.82 -1.72
C LYS A 46 -10.45 8.39 -2.83
N GLN A 47 -9.32 9.00 -2.48
CA GLN A 47 -8.38 9.55 -3.47
C GLN A 47 -7.81 8.45 -4.37
N LEU A 48 -7.49 7.28 -3.81
CA LEU A 48 -7.06 6.12 -4.61
C LEU A 48 -8.17 5.62 -5.54
N ALA A 49 -9.41 5.56 -5.07
CA ALA A 49 -10.57 5.17 -5.86
C ALA A 49 -10.79 6.12 -7.05
N ASP A 50 -10.72 7.42 -6.81
CA ASP A 50 -10.83 8.46 -7.82
C ASP A 50 -9.67 8.35 -8.84
N ALA A 51 -8.43 8.16 -8.37
CA ALA A 51 -7.25 8.07 -9.23
C ALA A 51 -7.18 6.77 -10.08
N ILE A 52 -7.73 5.67 -9.57
CA ILE A 52 -7.76 4.36 -10.26
C ILE A 52 -9.01 4.24 -11.15
N GLY A 53 -10.04 5.06 -10.93
CA GLY A 53 -11.33 4.95 -11.62
C GLY A 53 -12.13 3.73 -11.15
N LYS A 54 -12.11 3.44 -9.85
CA LYS A 54 -12.83 2.31 -9.23
C LYS A 54 -13.71 2.77 -8.07
N ASN A 55 -14.68 1.94 -7.69
CA ASN A 55 -15.48 2.17 -6.48
C ASN A 55 -14.59 2.08 -5.22
N PRO A 56 -14.72 3.01 -4.25
CA PRO A 56 -14.05 2.97 -2.95
C PRO A 56 -14.11 1.63 -2.22
N GLY A 57 -15.24 0.92 -2.23
CA GLY A 57 -15.38 -0.38 -1.57
C GLY A 57 -14.50 -1.47 -2.19
N ASN A 58 -14.25 -1.41 -3.50
CA ASN A 58 -13.33 -2.32 -4.16
C ASN A 58 -11.87 -1.99 -3.82
N VAL A 59 -11.51 -0.70 -3.84
CA VAL A 59 -10.18 -0.24 -3.42
C VAL A 59 -9.91 -0.60 -1.96
N LEU A 60 -10.89 -0.44 -1.07
CA LEU A 60 -10.78 -0.85 0.33
C LEU A 60 -10.43 -2.33 0.47
N ARG A 61 -11.08 -3.23 -0.29
CA ARG A 61 -10.73 -4.67 -0.30
C ARG A 61 -9.29 -4.92 -0.72
N HIS A 62 -8.78 -4.18 -1.71
CA HIS A 62 -7.38 -4.29 -2.13
C HIS A 62 -6.42 -3.80 -1.04
N ILE A 63 -6.75 -2.70 -0.36
CA ILE A 63 -5.96 -2.16 0.76
C ILE A 63 -5.92 -3.13 1.94
N GLU A 64 -7.07 -3.70 2.33
CA GLU A 64 -7.12 -4.69 3.42
C GLU A 64 -6.30 -5.95 3.07
N ARG A 65 -6.30 -6.36 1.80
CA ARG A 65 -5.44 -7.47 1.36
C ARG A 65 -3.94 -7.12 1.40
N LEU A 66 -3.57 -5.89 1.06
CA LEU A 66 -2.19 -5.40 1.17
C LEU A 66 -1.74 -5.36 2.64
N LYS A 67 -2.53 -4.75 3.52
CA LYS A 67 -2.27 -4.72 4.97
C LYS A 67 -2.10 -6.12 5.59
N SER A 68 -2.79 -7.12 5.06
CA SER A 68 -2.66 -8.51 5.56
C SER A 68 -1.29 -9.15 5.30
N VAL A 69 -0.44 -8.54 4.46
CA VAL A 69 0.88 -9.08 4.11
C VAL A 69 2.06 -8.11 4.37
N GLY A 70 1.78 -6.94 4.95
CA GLY A 70 2.77 -5.89 5.21
C GLY A 70 2.20 -4.51 4.88
#